data_AF-A0A0M1HFG5-F1
#
_entry.id   AF-A0A0M1HFG5-F1
#
_cell.length_a   1.000
_cell.length_b   1.000
_cell.length_c   1.000
_cell.angle_alpha   90.00
_cell.angle_beta   90.00
_cell.angle_gamma   90.00
#
_symmetry.space_group_name_H-M   'P 1'
#
loop_
_entity.id
_entity.type
_entity.pdbx_description
1 polymer ?
#
loop_
_entity_poly.entity_id
_entity_poly.type
_entity_poly.pdbx_seq_one_letter_code
_entity_poly.pdbx_strand_id
1 'polypeptide(L)'
;FLEENAYREVILRNRINNAALSVLLAFAEKTDLDAVVANYGIKRLLINEATADSDAVYETDDALRYRASLVFDSLSVAGPTSAYEYHALSADGRVADAKASSPAPAEALVTILQNDTETGAATDALLSIVQSYLNDDVRRPVADRLTVQSVDVIPFELTATIFTNNLPESD
;
A
#
# COMPACT_ATOMS: atom_id res chain seq x y z
N PHE A 1 -40.94 -26.47 4.68
CA PHE A 1 -41.05 -25.39 5.67
C PHE A 1 -39.85 -25.33 6.63
N LEU A 2 -39.48 -26.38 7.37
CA LEU A 2 -38.32 -26.34 8.28
C LEU A 2 -36.98 -26.13 7.56
N GLU A 3 -36.74 -26.88 6.48
CA GLU A 3 -35.50 -26.75 5.67
C GLU A 3 -35.39 -25.38 5.01
N GLU A 4 -36.50 -24.84 4.48
CA GLU A 4 -36.55 -23.50 3.90
C GLU A 4 -36.19 -22.41 4.92
N ASN A 5 -36.77 -22.47 6.12
CA ASN A 5 -36.48 -21.51 7.19
C ASN A 5 -35.02 -21.60 7.65
N ALA A 6 -34.48 -22.81 7.80
CA ALA A 6 -33.08 -23.02 8.13
C ALA A 6 -32.15 -22.45 7.05
N TYR A 7 -32.48 -22.66 5.76
CA TYR A 7 -31.70 -22.12 4.65
C TYR A 7 -31.73 -20.58 4.59
N ARG A 8 -32.90 -19.97 4.79
CA ARG A 8 -33.04 -18.50 4.88
C ARG A 8 -32.20 -17.93 6.03
N GLU A 9 -32.19 -18.59 7.18
CA GLU A 9 -31.39 -18.18 8.34
C GLU A 9 -29.89 -18.24 8.04
N VAL A 10 -29.40 -19.29 7.35
CA VAL A 10 -28.01 -19.40 6.92
C VAL A 10 -27.62 -18.25 5.99
N ILE A 11 -28.46 -17.91 5.01
CA ILE A 11 -28.23 -16.78 4.11
C ILE A 11 -28.20 -15.47 4.87
N LEU A 12 -29.16 -15.24 5.79
CA LEU A 12 -29.23 -14.02 6.56
C LEU A 12 -27.98 -13.83 7.44
N ARG A 13 -27.53 -14.89 8.11
CA ARG A 13 -26.29 -14.87 8.90
C ARG A 13 -25.07 -14.61 8.04
N ASN A 14 -24.97 -15.25 6.88
CA ASN A 14 -23.88 -14.99 5.93
C ASN A 14 -23.87 -13.51 5.49
N ARG A 15 -25.04 -12.95 5.14
CA ARG A 15 -25.18 -11.54 4.77
C ARG A 15 -24.78 -10.60 5.92
N ILE A 16 -25.19 -10.87 7.15
CA ILE A 16 -24.82 -10.06 8.32
C ILE A 16 -23.31 -10.12 8.56
N ASN A 17 -22.71 -11.32 8.48
CA ASN A 17 -21.27 -11.49 8.64
C ASN A 17 -20.50 -10.72 7.56
N ASN A 18 -20.88 -10.84 6.28
CA ASN A 18 -20.22 -10.11 5.20
C ASN A 18 -20.38 -8.60 5.35
N ALA A 19 -21.56 -8.12 5.76
CA ALA A 19 -21.79 -6.70 6.03
C ALA A 19 -20.90 -6.19 7.18
N ALA A 20 -20.75 -6.98 8.25
CA ALA A 20 -19.86 -6.62 9.35
C ALA A 20 -18.38 -6.62 8.93
N LEU A 21 -17.95 -7.54 8.06
CA LEU A 21 -16.58 -7.58 7.54
C LEU A 21 -16.30 -6.40 6.58
N SER A 22 -17.27 -6.04 5.73
CA SER A 22 -17.12 -4.95 4.73
C SER A 22 -16.79 -3.58 5.32
N VAL A 23 -17.13 -3.34 6.59
CA VAL A 23 -16.89 -2.06 7.27
C VAL A 23 -15.60 -2.05 8.09
N LEU A 24 -14.91 -3.18 8.20
CA LEU A 24 -13.67 -3.31 8.96
C LEU A 24 -12.47 -3.20 8.01
N LEU A 25 -11.56 -2.27 8.27
CA LEU A 25 -10.36 -2.05 7.45
C LEU A 25 -9.58 -3.36 7.17
N ALA A 26 -9.53 -4.26 8.15
CA ALA A 26 -8.84 -5.54 8.03
C ALA A 26 -9.46 -6.52 7.01
N PHE A 27 -10.76 -6.40 6.71
CA PHE A 27 -11.50 -7.37 5.90
C PHE A 27 -12.23 -6.77 4.70
N ALA A 28 -12.40 -5.45 4.68
CA ALA A 28 -13.00 -4.75 3.56
C ALA A 28 -12.15 -4.97 2.30
N GLU A 29 -12.82 -5.18 1.16
CA GLU A 29 -12.20 -5.41 -0.15
C GLU A 29 -12.85 -4.50 -1.20
N LYS A 30 -12.12 -4.22 -2.28
CA LYS A 30 -12.60 -3.47 -3.45
C LYS A 30 -13.30 -2.17 -3.06
N THR A 31 -14.54 -1.99 -3.50
CA THR A 31 -15.34 -0.78 -3.26
C THR A 31 -15.68 -0.55 -1.79
N ASP A 32 -15.78 -1.62 -0.99
CA ASP A 32 -16.04 -1.49 0.44
C ASP A 32 -14.80 -0.92 1.14
N LEU A 33 -13.60 -1.38 0.75
CA LEU A 33 -12.35 -0.81 1.23
C LEU A 33 -12.22 0.66 0.82
N ASP A 34 -12.54 1.00 -0.43
CA ASP A 34 -12.53 2.39 -0.90
C ASP A 34 -13.47 3.28 -0.08
N ALA A 35 -14.65 2.78 0.30
CA ALA A 35 -15.59 3.49 1.16
C ALA A 35 -15.08 3.65 2.60
N VAL A 36 -14.42 2.63 3.15
CA VAL A 36 -13.81 2.69 4.48
C VAL A 36 -12.69 3.73 4.53
N VAL A 37 -11.75 3.68 3.58
CA VAL A 37 -10.59 4.59 3.58
C VAL A 37 -10.95 6.03 3.20
N ALA A 38 -12.07 6.23 2.50
CA ALA A 38 -12.60 7.58 2.22
C ALA A 38 -12.91 8.37 3.50
N ASN A 39 -13.24 7.70 4.62
CA ASN A 39 -13.43 8.36 5.93
C ASN A 39 -12.14 9.02 6.44
N TYR A 40 -10.98 8.56 5.98
CA TYR A 40 -9.67 9.11 6.32
C TYR A 40 -9.17 10.10 5.25
N GLY A 41 -10.00 10.45 4.26
CA GLY A 41 -9.61 11.31 3.14
C GLY A 41 -8.69 10.64 2.11
N ILE A 42 -8.57 9.32 2.17
CA ILE A 42 -7.73 8.52 1.27
C ILE A 42 -8.54 8.08 0.05
N LYS A 43 -7.89 8.08 -1.11
CA LYS A 43 -8.41 7.49 -2.34
C LYS A 43 -7.37 6.52 -2.89
N ARG A 44 -7.85 5.50 -3.60
CA ARG A 44 -7.00 4.55 -4.32
C ARG A 44 -6.18 5.28 -5.38
N LEU A 45 -4.88 5.01 -5.40
CA LEU A 45 -3.97 5.65 -6.35
C LEU A 45 -3.98 4.93 -7.69
N LEU A 46 -3.82 5.70 -8.75
CA LEU A 46 -3.60 5.19 -10.11
C LEU A 46 -2.10 4.94 -10.30
N ILE A 47 -1.75 3.77 -10.82
CA ILE A 47 -0.37 3.39 -11.14
C ILE A 47 -0.09 3.67 -12.61
N ASN A 48 -0.93 3.11 -13.49
CA ASN A 48 -0.82 3.28 -14.93
C ASN A 48 -2.16 3.72 -15.51
N GLU A 49 -2.13 4.76 -16.33
CA GLU A 49 -3.28 5.22 -17.11
C GLU A 49 -3.78 4.12 -18.06
N ALA A 50 -5.07 4.15 -18.38
CA ALA A 50 -5.62 3.30 -19.41
C ALA A 50 -5.01 3.65 -20.78
N THR A 51 -4.72 2.63 -21.57
CA THR A 51 -4.29 2.78 -22.97
C THR A 51 -5.38 2.28 -23.91
N ALA A 52 -5.16 2.33 -25.22
CA ALA A 52 -6.12 1.77 -26.19
C ALA A 52 -6.29 0.25 -26.01
N ASP A 53 -5.26 -0.44 -25.50
CA ASP A 53 -5.17 -1.89 -25.44
C ASP A 53 -5.18 -2.44 -24.00
N SER A 54 -5.21 -1.58 -22.99
CA SER A 54 -5.17 -1.99 -21.57
C SER A 54 -5.99 -1.07 -20.68
N ASP A 55 -6.68 -1.66 -19.70
CA ASP A 55 -7.35 -0.92 -18.64
C ASP A 55 -6.34 -0.19 -17.73
N ALA A 56 -6.84 0.82 -17.02
CA ALA A 56 -6.08 1.52 -15.99
C ALA A 56 -5.71 0.57 -14.83
N VAL A 57 -4.46 0.66 -14.37
CA VAL A 57 -3.95 -0.14 -13.25
C VAL A 57 -3.95 0.72 -11.99
N TYR A 58 -4.63 0.25 -10.96
CA TYR A 58 -4.73 0.92 -9.66
C TYR A 58 -3.95 0.17 -8.58
N GLU A 59 -3.67 0.88 -7.49
CA GLU A 59 -3.16 0.34 -6.23
C GLU A 59 -3.99 -0.86 -5.75
N THR A 60 -3.32 -1.91 -5.27
CA THR A 60 -3.98 -3.13 -4.77
C THR A 60 -4.67 -2.88 -3.42
N ASP A 61 -5.60 -3.77 -3.04
CA ASP A 61 -6.28 -3.65 -1.73
C ASP A 61 -5.31 -3.74 -0.55
N ASP A 62 -4.27 -4.57 -0.66
CA ASP A 62 -3.28 -4.73 0.39
C ASP A 62 -2.40 -3.49 0.55
N ALA A 63 -1.97 -2.88 -0.56
CA ALA A 63 -1.23 -1.62 -0.54
C ALA A 63 -2.09 -0.47 0.02
N LEU A 64 -3.34 -0.36 -0.45
CA LEU A 64 -4.29 0.64 0.04
C LEU A 64 -4.57 0.49 1.53
N ARG A 65 -4.74 -0.75 2.02
CA ARG A 65 -4.95 -1.05 3.43
C ARG A 65 -3.72 -0.74 4.28
N TYR A 66 -2.52 -1.09 3.80
CA TYR A 66 -1.28 -0.75 4.47
C TYR A 66 -1.12 0.77 4.60
N ARG A 67 -1.31 1.51 3.52
CA ARG A 67 -1.26 2.98 3.52
C ARG A 67 -2.32 3.59 4.43
N ALA A 68 -3.54 3.08 4.41
CA ALA A 68 -4.60 3.52 5.31
C ALA A 68 -4.29 3.27 6.79
N SER A 69 -3.57 2.20 7.11
CA SER A 69 -3.16 1.92 8.50
C SER A 69 -2.19 2.97 9.06
N LEU A 70 -1.39 3.60 8.18
CA LEU A 70 -0.40 4.61 8.54
C LEU A 70 -0.97 6.04 8.61
N VAL A 71 -2.25 6.25 8.28
CA VAL A 71 -2.83 7.60 8.18
C VAL A 71 -2.76 8.39 9.48
N PHE A 72 -2.88 7.73 10.63
CA PHE A 72 -2.83 8.42 11.92
C PHE A 72 -1.42 8.87 12.28
N ASP A 73 -0.39 8.19 11.76
CA ASP A 73 0.99 8.60 11.93
C ASP A 73 1.29 9.87 11.13
N SER A 74 0.59 10.08 10.01
CA SER A 74 0.71 11.29 9.19
C SER A 74 0.18 12.55 9.87
N LEU A 75 -0.57 12.43 10.97
CA LEU A 75 -1.08 13.59 11.71
C LEU A 75 0.01 14.22 12.59
N SER A 76 1.16 13.57 12.74
CA SER A 76 2.27 14.07 13.54
C SER A 76 3.06 15.14 12.80
N VAL A 77 3.16 16.33 13.41
CA VAL A 77 3.94 17.47 12.90
C VAL A 77 5.43 17.34 13.23
N ALA A 78 5.80 16.42 14.13
CA ALA A 78 7.18 16.21 14.55
C ALA A 78 8.01 15.35 13.59
N GLY A 79 7.41 14.88 12.48
CA GLY A 79 8.08 14.07 11.45
C GLY A 79 8.65 12.73 11.93
N PRO A 80 7.87 11.88 12.61
CA PRO A 80 8.31 10.53 12.90
C PRO A 80 8.56 9.76 11.59
N THR A 81 9.34 8.68 11.68
CA THR A 81 9.66 7.81 10.55
C THR A 81 8.41 7.41 9.76
N SER A 82 7.35 6.96 10.42
CA SER A 82 6.14 6.49 9.76
C SER A 82 5.33 7.59 9.07
N ALA A 83 5.46 8.86 9.49
CA ALA A 83 4.83 9.98 8.78
C ALA A 83 5.47 10.18 7.39
N TYR A 84 6.80 10.11 7.32
CA TYR A 84 7.52 10.15 6.04
C TYR A 84 7.16 8.97 5.15
N GLU A 85 7.02 7.77 5.72
CA GLU A 85 6.62 6.57 4.98
C GLU A 85 5.21 6.72 4.39
N TYR A 86 4.23 7.16 5.18
CA TYR A 86 2.87 7.43 4.70
C TYR A 86 2.84 8.48 3.58
N HIS A 87 3.55 9.60 3.78
CA HIS A 87 3.56 10.68 2.79
C HIS A 87 4.27 10.27 1.51
N ALA A 88 5.33 9.46 1.59
CA ALA A 88 5.99 8.90 0.42
C ALA A 88 5.07 7.95 -0.35
N LEU A 89 4.39 7.02 0.34
CA LEU A 89 3.39 6.11 -0.25
C LEU A 89 2.19 6.84 -0.86
N SER A 90 1.86 8.03 -0.33
CA SER A 90 0.73 8.83 -0.81
C SER A 90 1.09 9.78 -1.96
N ALA A 91 2.37 9.90 -2.32
CA ALA A 91 2.84 10.84 -3.33
C ALA A 91 2.48 10.39 -4.76
N ASP A 92 2.59 9.10 -5.05
CA ASP A 92 2.38 8.52 -6.39
C ASP A 92 2.05 7.02 -6.27
N GLY A 93 1.16 6.49 -7.11
CA GLY A 93 0.74 5.07 -7.04
C GLY A 93 1.84 4.07 -7.42
N ARG A 94 2.92 4.53 -8.08
CA ARG A 94 4.06 3.68 -8.44
C ARG A 94 4.97 3.35 -7.26
N VAL A 95 4.83 4.05 -6.13
CA VAL A 95 5.58 3.73 -4.90
C VAL A 95 5.06 2.41 -4.33
N ALA A 96 5.87 1.35 -4.44
CA ALA A 96 5.54 0.03 -3.92
C ALA A 96 5.69 -0.02 -2.40
N ASP A 97 6.80 0.53 -1.91
CA ASP A 97 7.13 0.61 -0.50
C ASP A 97 8.04 1.82 -0.27
N ALA A 98 8.01 2.35 0.95
CA ALA A 98 8.84 3.46 1.36
C ALA A 98 9.35 3.21 2.77
N LYS A 99 10.66 3.37 2.97
CA LYS A 99 11.29 3.28 4.27
C LYS A 99 11.98 4.58 4.62
N ALA A 100 11.62 5.15 5.77
CA ALA A 100 12.31 6.30 6.30
C ALA A 100 13.35 5.90 7.37
N SER A 101 14.43 6.66 7.45
CA SER A 101 15.48 6.48 8.45
C SER A 101 16.18 7.81 8.72
N SER A 102 16.92 7.91 9.82
CA SER A 102 17.70 9.10 10.17
C SER A 102 19.14 8.70 10.47
N PRO A 103 20.04 8.73 9.46
CA PRO A 103 21.44 8.33 9.64
C PRO A 103 22.23 9.32 10.49
N ALA A 104 21.83 10.59 10.50
CA ALA A 104 22.38 11.65 11.34
C ALA A 104 21.27 12.58 11.84
N PRO A 105 21.50 13.35 12.93
CA PRO A 105 20.51 14.29 13.44
C PRO A 105 20.01 15.28 12.38
N ALA A 106 18.69 15.45 12.32
CA ALA A 106 18.01 16.31 11.34
C ALA A 106 18.32 15.94 9.88
N GLU A 107 18.53 14.65 9.61
CA GLU A 107 18.59 14.08 8.27
C GLU A 107 17.48 13.04 8.14
N ALA A 108 16.57 13.27 7.19
CA ALA A 108 15.48 12.36 6.86
C ALA A 108 15.80 11.69 5.52
N LEU A 109 16.19 10.42 5.59
CA LEU A 109 16.49 9.59 4.43
C LEU A 109 15.30 8.69 4.12
N VAL A 110 14.65 8.92 2.99
CA VAL A 110 13.53 8.11 2.50
C VAL A 110 13.98 7.27 1.32
N THR A 111 13.91 5.96 1.45
CA THR A 111 14.29 5.00 0.40
C THR A 111 13.02 4.44 -0.24
N ILE A 112 12.96 4.49 -1.56
CA ILE A 112 11.77 4.18 -2.36
C ILE A 112 11.97 2.91 -3.19
N LEU A 113 11.00 2.01 -3.09
CA LEU A 113 10.81 0.87 -3.98
C LEU A 113 9.68 1.21 -4.97
N GLN A 114 9.88 0.91 -6.24
CA GLN A 114 8.92 1.17 -7.32
C GLN A 114 8.28 -0.15 -7.81
N ASN A 115 6.98 -0.17 -8.10
CA ASN A 115 6.25 -1.40 -8.43
C ASN A 115 6.14 -1.70 -9.94
N ASP A 116 6.36 -0.71 -10.81
CA ASP A 116 6.26 -0.81 -12.27
C ASP A 116 7.63 -0.92 -12.96
N THR A 117 8.69 -1.26 -12.20
CA THR A 117 10.03 -1.55 -12.73
C THR A 117 10.43 -3.00 -12.48
N GLU A 118 11.21 -3.58 -13.40
CA GLU A 118 11.63 -4.99 -13.31
C GLU A 118 12.49 -5.29 -12.07
N THR A 119 13.32 -4.33 -11.66
CA THR A 119 14.24 -4.50 -10.52
C THR A 119 13.69 -3.95 -9.20
N GLY A 120 12.57 -3.22 -9.24
CA GLY A 120 12.07 -2.44 -8.11
C GLY A 120 12.80 -1.12 -7.86
N ALA A 121 13.89 -0.83 -8.60
CA ALA A 121 14.59 0.44 -8.48
C ALA A 121 13.69 1.61 -8.92
N ALA A 122 13.72 2.70 -8.16
CA ALA A 122 12.94 3.89 -8.43
C ALA A 122 13.59 4.75 -9.51
N THR A 123 12.79 5.20 -10.46
CA THR A 123 13.20 6.10 -11.54
C THR A 123 13.41 7.53 -11.02
N ASP A 124 14.31 8.30 -11.66
CA ASP A 124 14.54 9.72 -11.30
C ASP A 124 13.26 10.57 -11.35
N ALA A 125 12.34 10.22 -12.26
CA ALA A 125 11.04 10.86 -12.37
C ALA A 125 10.19 10.63 -11.10
N LEU A 126 10.12 9.38 -10.60
CA LEU A 126 9.41 9.07 -9.38
C LEU A 126 10.07 9.72 -8.15
N LEU A 127 11.41 9.63 -8.07
CA LEU A 127 12.17 10.26 -6.98
C LEU A 127 11.92 11.78 -6.92
N SER A 128 11.84 12.44 -8.07
CA SER A 128 11.53 13.88 -8.15
C SER A 128 10.11 14.20 -7.67
N ILE A 129 9.12 13.38 -8.02
CA ILE A 129 7.72 13.54 -7.58
C ILE A 129 7.64 13.39 -6.06
N VAL A 130 8.22 12.32 -5.52
CA VAL A 130 8.23 12.03 -4.08
C VAL A 130 8.99 13.12 -3.31
N GLN A 131 10.17 13.51 -3.78
CA GLN A 131 10.94 14.60 -3.17
C GLN A 131 10.16 15.91 -3.16
N SER A 132 9.50 16.27 -4.27
CA SER A 132 8.69 17.49 -4.33
C SER A 132 7.49 17.42 -3.39
N TYR A 133 6.85 16.26 -3.29
CA TYR A 133 5.70 16.05 -2.41
C TYR A 133 6.09 16.15 -0.93
N LEU A 134 7.19 15.52 -0.54
CA LEU A 134 7.68 15.49 0.84
C LEU A 134 8.30 16.83 1.26
N ASN A 135 8.90 17.58 0.34
CA ASN A 135 9.55 18.87 0.62
C ASN A 135 8.56 20.04 0.75
N ASP A 136 7.27 19.77 0.82
CA ASP A 136 6.22 20.75 1.09
C ASP A 136 6.36 21.33 2.50
N ASP A 137 6.19 22.65 2.62
CA ASP A 137 6.37 23.41 3.86
C ASP A 137 5.47 22.92 5.02
N VAL A 138 4.37 22.22 4.72
CA VAL A 138 3.45 21.69 5.73
C VAL A 138 3.82 20.28 6.18
N ARG A 139 4.49 19.49 5.32
CA ARG A 139 4.78 18.08 5.59
C ARG A 139 6.13 17.87 6.26
N ARG A 140 7.14 18.62 5.83
CA ARG A 140 8.51 18.47 6.34
C ARG A 140 8.69 19.30 7.62
N PRO A 141 9.16 18.71 8.73
CA PRO A 141 9.67 19.47 9.87
C PRO A 141 10.74 20.47 9.44
N VAL A 142 10.70 21.66 10.03
CA VAL A 142 11.49 22.82 9.61
C VAL A 142 13.01 22.55 9.57
N ALA A 143 13.52 21.74 10.48
CA ALA A 143 14.95 21.49 10.63
C ALA A 143 15.48 20.33 9.77
N ASP A 144 14.60 19.52 9.17
CA ASP A 144 15.00 18.27 8.52
C ASP A 144 15.58 18.50 7.13
N ARG A 145 16.73 17.88 6.88
CA ARG A 145 17.33 17.75 5.55
C ARG A 145 16.80 16.47 4.92
N LEU A 146 15.91 16.62 3.94
CA LEU A 146 15.24 15.53 3.26
C LEU A 146 16.05 15.04 2.05
N THR A 147 16.35 13.75 2.03
CA THR A 147 16.93 13.04 0.90
C THR A 147 16.03 11.87 0.52
N VAL A 148 15.56 11.84 -0.73
CA VAL A 148 14.83 10.69 -1.29
C VAL A 148 15.76 9.94 -2.24
N GLN A 149 15.87 8.62 -2.09
CA GLN A 149 16.72 7.77 -2.92
C GLN A 149 16.01 6.48 -3.33
N SER A 150 16.47 5.85 -4.42
CA SER A 150 16.06 4.50 -4.78
C SER A 150 16.66 3.47 -3.81
N VAL A 151 16.01 2.31 -3.71
CA VAL A 151 16.65 1.09 -3.18
C VAL A 151 17.90 0.72 -3.99
N ASP A 152 18.86 0.11 -3.30
CA ASP A 152 19.98 -0.60 -3.93
C ASP A 152 19.57 -2.06 -4.16
N VAL A 153 19.58 -2.50 -5.42
CA VAL A 153 19.06 -3.81 -5.81
C VAL A 153 20.17 -4.84 -5.73
N ILE A 154 20.05 -5.76 -4.77
CA ILE A 154 20.98 -6.87 -4.59
C ILE A 154 20.39 -8.12 -5.26
N PRO A 155 20.85 -8.53 -6.46
CA PRO A 155 20.37 -9.72 -7.11
C PRO A 155 20.81 -10.96 -6.31
N PHE A 156 19.89 -11.89 -6.10
CA PHE A 156 20.18 -13.17 -5.47
C PHE A 156 19.44 -14.30 -6.19
N GLU A 157 20.01 -15.50 -6.13
CA GLU A 157 19.42 -16.71 -6.70
C GLU A 157 19.15 -17.73 -5.59
N LEU A 158 17.98 -18.35 -5.61
CA LEU A 158 17.60 -19.41 -4.67
C LEU A 158 17.46 -20.73 -5.43
N THR A 159 18.33 -21.69 -5.11
CA THR A 159 18.18 -23.08 -5.58
C THR A 159 17.64 -23.93 -4.44
N ALA A 160 16.46 -24.53 -4.63
CA ALA A 160 15.82 -25.38 -3.63
C ALA A 160 15.38 -26.72 -4.24
N THR A 161 15.58 -27.80 -3.48
CA THR A 161 15.01 -29.13 -3.79
C THR A 161 13.76 -29.32 -2.96
N ILE A 162 12.59 -29.38 -3.62
CA ILE A 162 11.30 -29.57 -2.96
C ILE A 162 10.98 -31.08 -2.94
N PHE A 163 10.63 -31.60 -1.76
CA PHE A 163 10.12 -32.96 -1.62
C PHE A 163 8.62 -32.90 -1.37
N THR A 164 7.83 -33.39 -2.32
CA THR A 164 6.37 -33.53 -2.16
C THR A 164 6.01 -34.97 -1.82
N ASN A 165 4.89 -35.16 -1.13
CA ASN A 165 4.32 -36.50 -0.95
C ASN A 165 3.78 -36.99 -2.30
N ASN A 166 3.81 -38.31 -2.52
CA ASN A 166 3.35 -38.97 -3.74
C ASN A 166 1.81 -39.02 -3.82
N LEU A 167 1.18 -37.84 -3.82
CA LEU A 167 -0.24 -37.63 -4.05
C LEU A 167 -0.44 -37.15 -5.50
N PRO A 168 -1.54 -37.53 -6.17
CA PRO A 168 -1.83 -36.99 -7.49
C PRO A 168 -1.95 -35.46 -7.41
N GLU A 169 -1.38 -34.76 -8.39
CA GLU A 169 -1.66 -33.35 -8.61
C GLU A 169 -3.18 -33.22 -8.75
N SER A 170 -3.79 -32.53 -7.78
CA SER A 170 -5.21 -32.21 -7.80
C SER A 170 -5.31 -30.80 -8.37
N ASP A 171 -5.90 -30.69 -9.56
CA ASP A 171 -6.22 -29.41 -10.21
C ASP A 171 -7.04 -28.48 -9.31
#